data_AF-A0A9Q0MEA5-F1
#
_entry.id   AF-A0A9Q0MEA5-F1
#
_cell.length_a   1.000
_cell.length_b   1.000
_cell.length_c   1.000
_cell.angle_alpha   90.00
_cell.angle_beta   90.00
_cell.angle_gamma   90.00
#
_symmetry.space_group_name_H-M   'P 1'
#
loop_
_entity.id
_entity.type
_entity.pdbx_description
1 polymer ?
#
loop_
_entity_poly.entity_id
_entity_poly.type
_entity_poly.pdbx_seq_one_letter_code
_entity_poly.pdbx_strand_id
1 'polypeptide(L)'
;MDNHSKQPSSYGSNQTNSSSLKPKSINDSKVADSSKPEQSDIFSRIAAGEVKQAKLVDHPSHNVVVTSEKNLPLHGHLIVKGHCRYSPAFEMIRDQVRMESENSHSKASAMKTTDNHQVSLKPSETDSGKSKSRACRSKSCSKKSAQSNNEQQLVHHMEKSVSSLKNSMSFGFRNEKVCFEKIGCIYRNGPMKHLRTAPRNFTSRFFSYTEEDPIEGKEIFADDETSFSTIDSDRKLVIISHGFGSSIQAESMQRIKNSLLYYGIDRIGTVIMVDWKIGAASPDYLKACASTEVAGRQIAYLLERLRIANYTRPENVYLIGYSLGAHVSGFAGKYTQSEYGWKIGRITGLDSAAPLFEGYSGTYLTRTDADFVDAIHTSAGYRFLLGDLGFITPYAHVDFYPNNGTNQPMCYKTSTSTFPISTWCNHGASVLYYEASLVEKNRCQFYAYRCDSWNNFLSGHCYYDDGVTMGFDADQFAITHSFNESHIRFLVTNKVEPYCL
;
A
#
# COMPACT_ATOMS: atom_id res chain seq x y z
N MET A 1 62.48 -10.66 21.18
CA MET A 1 63.09 -10.61 22.52
C MET A 1 62.21 -9.74 23.39
N ASP A 2 61.36 -10.41 24.16
CA ASP A 2 60.98 -10.19 25.55
C ASP A 2 60.69 -8.77 26.10
N ASN A 3 59.46 -8.69 26.62
CA ASN A 3 59.11 -8.37 28.00
C ASN A 3 58.87 -6.92 28.47
N HIS A 4 57.59 -6.72 28.79
CA HIS A 4 57.05 -6.34 30.11
C HIS A 4 57.24 -4.94 30.70
N SER A 5 56.06 -4.37 30.98
CA SER A 5 55.60 -3.86 32.29
C SER A 5 55.98 -2.43 32.70
N LYS A 6 54.96 -1.63 33.03
CA LYS A 6 54.57 -1.29 34.43
C LYS A 6 53.45 -0.24 34.45
N GLN A 7 52.32 -0.59 35.08
CA GLN A 7 51.62 0.37 35.95
C GLN A 7 52.34 0.40 37.31
N PRO A 8 52.09 1.40 38.18
CA PRO A 8 51.05 1.18 39.20
C PRO A 8 50.29 2.45 39.69
N SER A 9 49.10 2.21 40.28
CA SER A 9 48.57 2.75 41.57
C SER A 9 48.34 4.27 41.74
N SER A 10 47.35 4.82 42.46
CA SER A 10 46.22 4.31 43.27
C SER A 10 45.61 5.49 44.07
N TYR A 11 44.43 5.25 44.64
CA TYR A 11 43.84 5.82 45.88
C TYR A 11 43.09 7.16 45.87
N GLY A 12 41.89 7.13 46.47
CA GLY A 12 41.33 8.32 47.13
C GLY A 12 39.81 8.43 47.24
N SER A 13 39.14 7.43 47.82
CA SER A 13 37.73 7.44 48.23
C SER A 13 37.38 8.53 49.27
N ASN A 14 36.13 9.02 49.26
CA ASN A 14 35.37 9.25 50.49
C ASN A 14 33.84 9.18 50.23
N GLN A 15 33.23 8.13 50.78
CA GLN A 15 31.82 8.04 51.14
C GLN A 15 31.67 8.40 52.64
N THR A 16 30.50 8.89 53.03
CA THR A 16 29.67 8.48 54.20
C THR A 16 28.67 9.60 54.53
N ASN A 17 27.52 9.42 55.18
CA ASN A 17 26.43 8.43 55.11
C ASN A 17 25.32 8.94 56.08
N SER A 18 24.05 8.72 55.71
CA SER A 18 22.86 8.60 56.60
C SER A 18 22.36 9.88 57.34
N SER A 19 21.07 10.08 57.69
CA SER A 19 19.96 9.16 57.94
C SER A 19 18.58 9.90 57.98
N SER A 20 17.55 9.17 57.57
CA SER A 20 16.11 9.14 57.98
C SER A 20 15.43 10.32 58.71
N LEU A 21 14.21 10.67 58.26
CA LEU A 21 12.98 10.81 59.08
C LEU A 21 11.71 10.95 58.19
N LYS A 22 10.67 10.18 58.51
CA LYS A 22 9.23 10.31 58.17
C LYS A 22 8.46 9.98 59.47
N PRO A 23 7.13 10.21 59.63
CA PRO A 23 6.19 11.16 58.99
C PRO A 23 5.31 11.92 60.05
N LYS A 24 4.42 12.83 59.63
CA LYS A 24 3.20 13.19 60.39
C LYS A 24 2.02 13.45 59.45
N SER A 25 0.92 12.75 59.74
CA SER A 25 -0.42 12.86 59.17
C SER A 25 -1.24 13.93 59.89
N ILE A 26 -2.03 14.72 59.16
CA ILE A 26 -3.33 15.25 59.62
C ILE A 26 -4.29 15.23 58.42
N ASN A 27 -5.49 14.72 58.68
CA ASN A 27 -6.61 14.51 57.78
C ASN A 27 -7.50 15.75 57.63
N ASP A 28 -8.38 15.65 56.62
CA ASP A 28 -9.67 16.33 56.41
C ASP A 28 -9.66 17.73 55.75
N SER A 29 -10.06 17.80 54.47
CA SER A 29 -11.48 17.98 54.12
C SER A 29 -11.72 18.06 52.61
N LYS A 30 -12.90 17.55 52.22
CA LYS A 30 -13.46 17.39 50.88
C LYS A 30 -13.53 18.71 50.08
N VAL A 31 -13.08 18.69 48.82
CA VAL A 31 -13.78 19.33 47.70
C VAL A 31 -13.68 18.37 46.50
N ALA A 32 -14.81 17.77 46.12
CA ALA A 32 -14.92 17.03 44.88
C ALA A 32 -15.09 18.05 43.75
N ASP A 33 -14.13 18.12 42.83
CA ASP A 33 -14.31 18.83 41.57
C ASP A 33 -14.81 17.84 40.51
N SER A 34 -16.14 17.81 40.37
CA SER A 34 -16.85 17.05 39.36
C SER A 34 -16.91 17.85 38.06
N SER A 35 -15.85 17.84 37.27
CA SER A 35 -15.89 18.34 35.90
C SER A 35 -14.96 17.54 34.97
N LYS A 36 -15.42 16.36 34.55
CA LYS A 36 -14.92 15.66 33.35
C LYS A 36 -15.85 14.48 33.01
N PRO A 37 -16.80 14.68 32.08
CA PRO A 37 -17.07 13.61 31.11
C PRO A 37 -17.32 14.06 29.65
N GLU A 38 -17.15 15.33 29.27
CA GLU A 38 -17.64 15.78 27.94
C GLU A 38 -16.66 15.63 26.75
N GLN A 39 -15.36 15.45 26.95
CA GLN A 39 -14.40 15.40 25.81
C GLN A 39 -14.16 13.97 25.25
N SER A 40 -14.24 12.92 26.07
CA SER A 40 -14.12 11.54 25.56
C SER A 40 -15.34 11.10 24.74
N ASP A 41 -16.50 11.72 24.98
CA ASP A 41 -17.75 11.43 24.29
C ASP A 41 -17.72 11.93 22.82
N ILE A 42 -17.12 13.09 22.57
CA ILE A 42 -17.05 13.68 21.22
C ILE A 42 -16.23 12.83 20.25
N PHE A 43 -15.05 12.35 20.65
CA PHE A 43 -14.21 11.51 19.77
C PHE A 43 -14.84 10.14 19.53
N SER A 44 -15.51 9.58 20.54
CA SER A 44 -16.26 8.32 20.42
C SER A 44 -17.44 8.46 19.45
N ARG A 45 -18.10 9.63 19.42
CA ARG A 45 -19.24 9.91 18.55
C ARG A 45 -18.84 10.33 17.13
N ILE A 46 -17.66 10.92 16.95
CA ILE A 46 -17.03 11.11 15.64
C ILE A 46 -16.65 9.74 15.05
N ALA A 47 -16.04 8.86 15.84
CA ALA A 47 -15.71 7.49 15.44
C ALA A 47 -16.96 6.64 15.11
N ALA A 48 -18.10 6.93 15.76
CA ALA A 48 -19.40 6.31 15.47
C ALA A 48 -20.16 6.94 14.28
N GLY A 49 -19.66 8.05 13.70
CA GLY A 49 -20.29 8.73 12.57
C GLY A 49 -21.54 9.55 12.91
N GLU A 50 -21.76 9.88 14.19
CA GLU A 50 -22.93 10.61 14.68
C GLU A 50 -22.80 12.14 14.55
N VAL A 51 -21.58 12.65 14.38
CA VAL A 51 -21.27 14.08 14.25
C VAL A 51 -20.51 14.33 12.96
N LYS A 52 -21.06 15.17 12.06
CA LYS A 52 -20.49 15.41 10.71
C LYS A 52 -19.50 16.57 10.62
N GLN A 53 -19.40 17.41 11.65
CA GLN A 53 -18.38 18.45 11.76
C GLN A 53 -18.34 19.00 13.19
N ALA A 54 -17.15 19.14 13.76
CA ALA A 54 -16.89 20.00 14.91
C ALA A 54 -15.91 21.08 14.43
N LYS A 55 -16.30 22.35 14.53
CA LYS A 55 -15.42 23.48 14.20
C LYS A 55 -14.88 24.00 15.53
N LEU A 56 -13.61 23.71 15.83
CA LEU A 56 -12.89 24.39 16.92
C LEU A 56 -12.62 25.81 16.43
N VAL A 57 -13.33 26.78 17.01
CA VAL A 57 -13.03 28.21 16.82
C VAL A 57 -12.24 28.65 18.04
N ASP A 58 -11.02 29.11 17.81
CA ASP A 58 -10.14 29.62 18.84
C ASP A 58 -10.68 30.99 19.31
N HIS A 59 -11.13 31.09 20.56
CA HIS A 59 -11.39 32.39 21.17
C HIS A 59 -11.23 32.35 22.71
N PRO A 60 -10.50 33.30 23.32
CA PRO A 60 -10.18 33.26 24.74
C PRO A 60 -11.29 33.90 25.57
N SER A 61 -12.38 33.18 25.83
CA SER A 61 -13.28 33.47 26.95
C SER A 61 -14.38 32.41 27.03
N HIS A 62 -14.51 31.79 28.20
CA HIS A 62 -15.48 30.74 28.50
C HIS A 62 -16.91 31.06 28.04
N ASN A 63 -17.44 30.24 27.12
CA ASN A 63 -18.81 29.69 27.09
C ASN A 63 -19.03 28.96 25.74
N VAL A 64 -19.36 27.66 25.79
CA VAL A 64 -19.76 26.87 24.60
C VAL A 64 -21.28 26.98 24.42
N VAL A 65 -21.74 27.48 23.27
CA VAL A 65 -23.16 27.45 22.89
C VAL A 65 -23.37 26.33 21.88
N VAL A 66 -24.21 25.36 22.23
CA VAL A 66 -24.67 24.28 21.33
C VAL A 66 -26.04 24.67 20.78
N THR A 67 -26.16 24.82 19.46
CA THR A 67 -27.47 24.93 18.79
C THR A 67 -27.75 23.67 17.97
N SER A 68 -28.87 23.00 18.27
CA SER A 68 -29.42 21.94 17.41
C SER A 68 -30.50 22.53 16.51
N GLU A 69 -30.38 22.41 15.20
CA GLU A 69 -31.47 22.79 14.29
C GLU A 69 -32.12 21.56 13.66
N LYS A 70 -33.27 21.18 14.23
CA LYS A 70 -34.44 20.84 13.42
C LYS A 70 -35.53 21.83 13.78
N ASN A 71 -35.83 22.76 12.88
CA ASN A 71 -37.20 23.19 12.52
C ASN A 71 -37.15 24.12 11.29
N LEU A 72 -37.82 23.68 10.23
CA LEU A 72 -38.22 24.44 9.02
C LEU A 72 -39.39 25.37 9.36
N PRO A 73 -39.64 26.51 8.66
CA PRO A 73 -40.22 26.45 7.30
C PRO A 73 -39.83 27.53 6.24
N LEU A 74 -39.95 27.08 4.98
CA LEU A 74 -40.12 27.71 3.66
C LEU A 74 -40.25 29.25 3.51
N HIS A 75 -39.38 29.86 2.67
CA HIS A 75 -39.70 30.40 1.32
C HIS A 75 -38.50 31.17 0.69
N GLY A 76 -38.28 30.98 -0.63
CA GLY A 76 -37.76 32.04 -1.51
C GLY A 76 -36.33 31.94 -2.07
N HIS A 77 -36.20 31.26 -3.23
CA HIS A 77 -35.23 31.48 -4.33
C HIS A 77 -33.88 32.20 -4.12
N LEU A 78 -32.78 31.54 -4.50
CA LEU A 78 -32.10 31.80 -5.79
C LEU A 78 -31.21 30.61 -6.19
N ILE A 79 -31.44 30.11 -7.41
CA ILE A 79 -30.65 29.06 -8.05
C ILE A 79 -29.44 29.74 -8.72
N VAL A 80 -28.23 29.32 -8.37
CA VAL A 80 -27.07 29.44 -9.27
C VAL A 80 -26.52 28.04 -9.50
N LYS A 81 -26.71 27.53 -10.72
CA LYS A 81 -26.12 26.28 -11.19
C LYS A 81 -24.59 26.41 -11.20
N GLY A 82 -23.93 25.88 -10.18
CA GLY A 82 -22.52 25.53 -10.24
C GLY A 82 -22.39 24.08 -10.66
N HIS A 83 -22.02 23.82 -11.91
CA HIS A 83 -21.58 22.50 -12.34
C HIS A 83 -20.35 22.09 -11.52
N CYS A 84 -20.47 21.05 -10.69
CA CYS A 84 -19.28 20.31 -10.25
C CYS A 84 -18.65 19.70 -11.51
N ARG A 85 -17.57 20.30 -12.01
CA ARG A 85 -16.71 19.66 -12.99
C ARG A 85 -16.08 18.45 -12.30
N TYR A 86 -16.36 17.27 -12.82
CA TYR A 86 -15.63 16.05 -12.48
C TYR A 86 -14.15 16.26 -12.82
N SER A 87 -13.25 15.68 -12.01
CA SER A 87 -11.81 15.68 -12.28
C SER A 87 -11.54 15.10 -13.68
N PRO A 88 -10.66 15.69 -14.50
CA PRO A 88 -10.30 15.17 -15.84
C PRO A 88 -9.86 13.70 -15.82
N ALA A 89 -9.26 13.22 -14.73
CA ALA A 89 -8.88 11.82 -14.55
C ALA A 89 -10.08 10.85 -14.61
N PHE A 90 -11.27 11.29 -14.19
CA PHE A 90 -12.50 10.50 -14.27
C PHE A 90 -13.06 10.44 -15.70
N GLU A 91 -12.81 11.47 -16.52
CA GLU A 91 -13.16 11.46 -17.95
C GLU A 91 -12.21 10.56 -18.75
N MET A 92 -10.91 10.57 -18.43
CA MET A 92 -9.92 9.66 -19.03
C MET A 92 -10.25 8.18 -18.77
N ILE A 93 -10.64 7.82 -17.54
CA ILE A 93 -11.07 6.45 -17.20
C ILE A 93 -12.39 6.09 -17.88
N ARG A 94 -13.33 7.05 -17.99
CA ARG A 94 -14.61 6.84 -18.71
C ARG A 94 -14.37 6.57 -20.19
N ASP A 95 -13.44 7.26 -20.81
CA ASP A 95 -13.10 7.08 -22.23
C ASP A 95 -12.35 5.76 -22.48
N GLN A 96 -11.52 5.32 -21.54
CA GLN A 96 -10.87 4.01 -21.58
C GLN A 96 -11.89 2.84 -21.50
N VAL A 97 -12.89 2.94 -20.62
CA VAL A 97 -14.01 1.98 -20.55
C VAL A 97 -14.88 2.02 -21.82
N ARG A 98 -15.01 3.19 -22.46
CA ARG A 98 -15.76 3.35 -23.70
C ARG A 98 -15.04 2.71 -24.89
N MET A 99 -13.73 2.90 -25.03
CA MET A 99 -12.91 2.29 -26.10
C MET A 99 -12.88 0.76 -26.00
N GLU A 100 -12.81 0.19 -24.80
CA GLU A 100 -12.88 -1.27 -24.61
C GLU A 100 -14.25 -1.85 -25.00
N SER A 101 -15.33 -1.08 -24.79
CA SER A 101 -16.68 -1.48 -25.20
C SER A 101 -16.85 -1.48 -26.74
N GLU A 102 -16.25 -0.51 -27.43
CA GLU A 102 -16.34 -0.36 -28.89
C GLU A 102 -15.46 -1.40 -29.63
N ASN A 103 -14.29 -1.76 -29.07
CA ASN A 103 -13.45 -2.84 -29.59
C ASN A 103 -14.03 -4.25 -29.38
N SER A 104 -14.92 -4.43 -28.40
CA SER A 104 -15.65 -5.70 -28.20
C SER A 104 -16.77 -5.89 -29.24
N HIS A 105 -17.29 -4.80 -29.82
CA HIS A 105 -18.36 -4.84 -30.83
C HIS A 105 -17.82 -4.96 -32.27
N SER A 106 -16.59 -4.51 -32.55
CA SER A 106 -16.00 -4.66 -33.90
C SER A 106 -15.53 -6.09 -34.21
N LYS A 107 -15.18 -6.89 -33.20
CA LYS A 107 -14.78 -8.31 -33.36
C LYS A 107 -15.95 -9.30 -33.51
N ALA A 108 -17.20 -8.85 -33.31
CA ALA A 108 -18.39 -9.69 -33.47
C ALA A 108 -19.03 -9.61 -34.87
N SER A 109 -18.52 -8.75 -35.77
CA SER A 109 -19.15 -8.49 -37.08
C SER A 109 -18.44 -9.15 -38.28
N ALA A 110 -17.50 -10.08 -38.06
CA ALA A 110 -16.80 -10.81 -39.11
C ALA A 110 -16.97 -12.33 -38.94
N MET A 111 -18.20 -12.83 -38.90
CA MET A 111 -18.48 -14.25 -39.15
C MET A 111 -19.97 -14.48 -39.42
N LYS A 112 -20.24 -15.17 -40.55
CA LYS A 112 -21.53 -15.69 -41.04
C LYS A 112 -22.29 -14.83 -42.06
N THR A 113 -21.83 -14.91 -43.30
CA THR A 113 -22.68 -15.08 -44.48
C THR A 113 -23.17 -16.53 -44.56
N THR A 114 -24.49 -16.73 -44.74
CA THR A 114 -25.18 -17.59 -45.74
C THR A 114 -26.59 -18.00 -45.26
N ASP A 115 -27.58 -17.41 -45.92
CA ASP A 115 -28.80 -17.96 -46.54
C ASP A 115 -29.92 -18.71 -45.79
N ASN A 116 -31.11 -18.14 -45.99
CA ASN A 116 -32.42 -18.70 -46.38
C ASN A 116 -33.22 -19.59 -45.39
N HIS A 117 -34.32 -19.04 -44.84
CA HIS A 117 -35.66 -19.06 -45.46
C HIS A 117 -36.74 -18.42 -44.56
N GLN A 118 -37.62 -17.62 -45.16
CA GLN A 118 -38.92 -17.16 -44.62
C GLN A 118 -39.96 -18.29 -44.62
N VAL A 119 -40.98 -18.22 -43.73
CA VAL A 119 -42.42 -18.16 -44.06
C VAL A 119 -43.33 -18.21 -42.78
N SER A 120 -44.19 -17.18 -42.69
CA SER A 120 -45.59 -17.01 -42.17
C SER A 120 -46.15 -17.59 -40.85
N LEU A 121 -46.63 -16.67 -39.99
CA LEU A 121 -48.02 -16.42 -39.47
C LEU A 121 -49.04 -17.59 -39.54
N LYS A 122 -49.90 -17.96 -38.57
CA LYS A 122 -50.75 -17.21 -37.58
C LYS A 122 -51.55 -18.25 -36.66
N PRO A 123 -52.61 -17.94 -35.88
CA PRO A 123 -52.69 -17.96 -34.40
C PRO A 123 -53.71 -18.94 -33.74
N SER A 124 -53.64 -19.13 -32.41
CA SER A 124 -54.72 -19.44 -31.43
C SER A 124 -54.04 -19.68 -30.05
N GLU A 125 -54.60 -19.54 -28.85
CA GLU A 125 -55.87 -19.11 -28.27
C GLU A 125 -55.60 -18.83 -26.77
N THR A 126 -56.64 -18.48 -26.03
CA THR A 126 -56.70 -17.65 -24.82
C THR A 126 -56.44 -18.33 -23.46
N ASP A 127 -56.10 -17.45 -22.50
CA ASP A 127 -56.53 -17.41 -21.10
C ASP A 127 -55.76 -18.12 -19.96
N SER A 128 -55.16 -17.30 -19.08
CA SER A 128 -55.41 -17.25 -17.62
C SER A 128 -54.22 -16.59 -16.89
N GLY A 129 -54.51 -15.50 -16.18
CA GLY A 129 -53.52 -14.65 -15.53
C GLY A 129 -53.15 -15.03 -14.09
N LYS A 130 -51.92 -14.61 -13.73
CA LYS A 130 -51.39 -14.25 -12.39
C LYS A 130 -51.20 -15.42 -11.39
N SER A 131 -50.08 -15.60 -10.70
CA SER A 131 -48.86 -14.82 -10.50
C SER A 131 -47.72 -15.78 -10.11
N LYS A 132 -46.53 -15.63 -10.70
CA LYS A 132 -45.28 -16.18 -10.14
C LYS A 132 -44.17 -15.17 -10.35
N SER A 133 -43.63 -14.69 -9.23
CA SER A 133 -42.43 -13.86 -9.15
C SER A 133 -41.28 -14.50 -9.94
N ARG A 134 -40.97 -13.95 -11.12
CA ARG A 134 -39.73 -14.28 -11.83
C ARG A 134 -38.60 -13.52 -11.15
N ALA A 135 -37.81 -14.25 -10.36
CA ALA A 135 -36.50 -13.81 -9.93
C ALA A 135 -35.65 -13.48 -11.16
N CYS A 136 -35.25 -12.21 -11.30
CA CYS A 136 -34.19 -11.81 -12.21
C CYS A 136 -32.86 -12.43 -11.73
N ARG A 137 -32.53 -13.64 -12.20
CA ARG A 137 -31.15 -14.16 -12.15
C ARG A 137 -30.33 -13.39 -13.19
N SER A 138 -29.79 -12.24 -12.79
CA SER A 138 -28.85 -11.50 -13.62
C SER A 138 -27.51 -12.26 -13.68
N LYS A 139 -26.95 -12.41 -14.89
CA LYS A 139 -25.61 -12.99 -15.14
C LYS A 139 -24.47 -12.27 -14.37
N SER A 140 -24.75 -11.09 -13.82
CA SER A 140 -23.84 -10.30 -12.98
C SER A 140 -23.62 -10.93 -11.59
N CYS A 141 -24.67 -11.49 -10.97
CA CYS A 141 -24.54 -12.16 -9.67
C CYS A 141 -23.71 -13.46 -9.75
N SER A 142 -23.86 -14.25 -10.83
CA SER A 142 -23.13 -15.50 -11.01
C SER A 142 -21.64 -15.30 -11.29
N LYS A 143 -21.25 -14.22 -11.97
CA LYS A 143 -19.83 -13.87 -12.18
C LYS A 143 -19.15 -13.41 -10.88
N LYS A 144 -19.88 -12.67 -10.02
CA LYS A 144 -19.34 -12.11 -8.77
C LYS A 144 -19.23 -13.14 -7.64
N SER A 145 -20.16 -14.09 -7.55
CA SER A 145 -20.00 -15.24 -6.63
C SER A 145 -18.82 -16.13 -7.04
N ALA A 146 -18.58 -16.28 -8.34
CA ALA A 146 -17.40 -17.00 -8.84
C ALA A 146 -16.09 -16.26 -8.49
N GLN A 147 -16.06 -14.93 -8.58
CA GLN A 147 -14.90 -14.12 -8.21
C GLN A 147 -14.56 -14.22 -6.71
N SER A 148 -15.56 -14.08 -5.83
CA SER A 148 -15.36 -14.26 -4.38
C SER A 148 -14.90 -15.67 -4.02
N ASN A 149 -15.41 -16.70 -4.72
CA ASN A 149 -14.98 -18.07 -4.51
C ASN A 149 -13.54 -18.31 -4.99
N ASN A 150 -13.13 -17.68 -6.10
CA ASN A 150 -11.76 -17.77 -6.61
C ASN A 150 -10.75 -17.08 -5.68
N GLU A 151 -11.09 -15.92 -5.11
CA GLU A 151 -10.23 -15.22 -4.16
C GLU A 151 -9.99 -16.05 -2.88
N GLN A 152 -11.05 -16.64 -2.32
CA GLN A 152 -10.92 -17.53 -1.16
C GLN A 152 -10.11 -18.78 -1.47
N GLN A 153 -10.26 -19.35 -2.67
CA GLN A 153 -9.43 -20.47 -3.11
C GLN A 153 -7.95 -20.08 -3.19
N LEU A 154 -7.62 -18.89 -3.70
CA LEU A 154 -6.24 -18.41 -3.78
C LEU A 154 -5.62 -18.21 -2.39
N VAL A 155 -6.36 -17.60 -1.47
CA VAL A 155 -5.90 -17.43 -0.08
C VAL A 155 -5.69 -18.78 0.61
N HIS A 156 -6.59 -19.74 0.37
CA HIS A 156 -6.44 -21.12 0.87
C HIS A 156 -5.22 -21.83 0.28
N HIS A 157 -4.94 -21.64 -1.01
CA HIS A 157 -3.73 -22.17 -1.66
C HIS A 157 -2.46 -21.57 -1.06
N MET A 158 -2.47 -20.27 -0.76
CA MET A 158 -1.38 -19.58 -0.10
C MET A 158 -1.17 -20.10 1.33
N GLU A 159 -2.23 -20.25 2.13
CA GLU A 159 -2.14 -20.78 3.50
C GLU A 159 -1.58 -22.21 3.53
N LYS A 160 -2.05 -23.07 2.62
CA LYS A 160 -1.51 -24.43 2.44
C LYS A 160 -0.04 -24.43 2.08
N SER A 161 0.35 -23.53 1.18
CA SER A 161 1.74 -23.36 0.74
C SER A 161 2.65 -22.94 1.90
N VAL A 162 2.19 -21.97 2.71
CA VAL A 162 2.90 -21.51 3.91
C VAL A 162 3.04 -22.62 4.95
N SER A 163 1.96 -23.37 5.18
CA SER A 163 1.93 -24.48 6.14
C SER A 163 2.86 -25.62 5.74
N SER A 164 2.89 -25.97 4.44
CA SER A 164 3.80 -26.98 3.91
C SER A 164 5.28 -26.61 4.11
N LEU A 165 5.61 -25.32 3.93
CA LEU A 165 6.97 -24.82 4.12
C LEU A 165 7.44 -24.85 5.57
N LYS A 166 6.59 -24.45 6.52
CA LYS A 166 6.91 -24.52 7.96
C LYS A 166 7.30 -25.94 8.38
N ASN A 167 6.64 -26.96 7.82
CA ASN A 167 6.94 -28.37 8.11
C ASN A 167 8.23 -28.88 7.43
N SER A 168 8.67 -28.24 6.36
CA SER A 168 9.89 -28.56 5.59
C SER A 168 11.16 -27.94 6.19
N MET A 169 11.04 -27.00 7.13
CA MET A 169 12.17 -26.29 7.74
C MET A 169 13.04 -27.11 8.71
N SER A 170 12.77 -28.41 8.89
CA SER A 170 13.56 -29.31 9.74
C SER A 170 14.89 -29.79 9.11
N PHE A 171 15.22 -29.42 7.87
CA PHE A 171 16.44 -29.91 7.20
C PHE A 171 17.42 -28.78 6.87
N GLY A 172 18.68 -28.99 7.27
CA GLY A 172 19.74 -27.99 7.35
C GLY A 172 20.03 -27.18 6.08
N PHE A 173 20.61 -26.00 6.29
CA PHE A 173 21.05 -25.08 5.24
C PHE A 173 22.05 -25.77 4.30
N ARG A 174 21.60 -26.18 3.11
CA ARG A 174 22.52 -26.45 2.01
C ARG A 174 22.76 -25.14 1.27
N ASN A 175 24.03 -24.78 1.05
CA ASN A 175 24.48 -23.64 0.23
C ASN A 175 24.17 -23.84 -1.27
N GLU A 176 22.92 -24.16 -1.59
CA GLU A 176 22.48 -24.34 -2.96
C GLU A 176 22.09 -22.99 -3.57
N LYS A 177 22.62 -22.72 -4.76
CA LYS A 177 22.37 -21.51 -5.52
C LYS A 177 21.85 -21.83 -6.92
N VAL A 178 21.05 -20.92 -7.48
CA VAL A 178 20.61 -20.94 -8.88
C VAL A 178 21.18 -19.69 -9.56
N CYS A 179 21.85 -19.86 -10.69
CA CYS A 179 22.54 -18.76 -11.38
C CYS A 179 21.83 -18.39 -12.68
N PHE A 180 21.82 -17.10 -12.95
CA PHE A 180 21.25 -16.46 -14.13
C PHE A 180 22.34 -15.63 -14.79
N GLU A 181 22.28 -15.51 -16.11
CA GLU A 181 23.36 -14.90 -16.90
C GLU A 181 23.70 -13.46 -16.47
N LYS A 182 22.68 -12.60 -16.29
CA LYS A 182 22.87 -11.15 -16.05
C LYS A 182 22.66 -10.68 -14.61
N ILE A 183 22.08 -11.52 -13.76
CA ILE A 183 21.67 -11.15 -12.39
C ILE A 183 22.36 -12.03 -11.33
N GLY A 184 23.40 -12.76 -11.73
CA GLY A 184 24.24 -13.57 -10.85
C GLY A 184 23.51 -14.77 -10.24
N CYS A 185 24.01 -15.22 -9.08
CA CYS A 185 23.47 -16.39 -8.38
C CYS A 185 22.62 -16.00 -7.18
N ILE A 186 21.47 -16.65 -7.03
CA ILE A 186 20.55 -16.51 -5.91
C ILE A 186 20.67 -17.73 -4.99
N TYR A 187 20.87 -17.47 -3.69
CA TYR A 187 20.91 -18.51 -2.66
C TYR A 187 19.50 -18.95 -2.27
N ARG A 188 19.30 -20.25 -2.05
CA ARG A 188 18.00 -20.85 -1.74
C ARG A 188 17.61 -20.72 -0.25
N ASN A 189 17.51 -19.50 0.25
CA ASN A 189 17.14 -19.19 1.64
C ASN A 189 15.71 -18.64 1.75
N GLY A 190 15.03 -18.87 2.88
CA GLY A 190 13.65 -18.40 3.09
C GLY A 190 12.71 -18.77 1.92
N PRO A 191 11.94 -17.82 1.36
CA PRO A 191 11.09 -18.05 0.18
C PRO A 191 11.82 -18.61 -1.05
N MET A 192 13.12 -18.33 -1.21
CA MET A 192 13.90 -18.66 -2.41
C MET A 192 14.23 -20.16 -2.48
N LYS A 193 13.86 -20.96 -1.47
CA LYS A 193 13.88 -22.42 -1.54
C LYS A 193 13.14 -22.96 -2.78
N HIS A 194 12.12 -22.28 -3.28
CA HIS A 194 11.31 -22.72 -4.42
C HIS A 194 11.79 -22.25 -5.80
N LEU A 195 12.97 -21.62 -5.89
CA LEU A 195 13.53 -21.14 -7.17
C LEU A 195 13.68 -22.23 -8.24
N ARG A 196 14.03 -23.47 -7.86
CA ARG A 196 14.18 -24.58 -8.84
C ARG A 196 12.88 -24.90 -9.58
N THR A 197 11.75 -24.60 -8.95
CA THR A 197 10.40 -24.81 -9.50
C THR A 197 9.79 -23.53 -10.06
N ALA A 198 10.33 -22.35 -9.75
CA ALA A 198 9.92 -21.09 -10.36
C ALA A 198 10.20 -21.10 -11.88
N PRO A 199 9.49 -20.29 -12.68
CA PRO A 199 9.77 -20.16 -14.12
C PRO A 199 11.24 -19.80 -14.31
N ARG A 200 12.03 -20.76 -14.82
CA ARG A 200 13.50 -20.70 -14.73
C ARG A 200 14.12 -19.47 -15.40
N ASN A 201 13.43 -18.87 -16.37
CA ASN A 201 13.87 -17.71 -17.13
C ASN A 201 12.67 -16.80 -17.47
N PHE A 202 11.93 -16.31 -16.47
CA PHE A 202 11.05 -15.17 -16.78
C PHE A 202 11.87 -13.88 -16.78
N THR A 203 11.64 -13.06 -17.79
CA THR A 203 12.22 -11.73 -17.89
C THR A 203 11.11 -10.73 -17.58
N SER A 204 11.33 -9.88 -16.59
CA SER A 204 10.45 -8.75 -16.33
C SER A 204 10.51 -7.79 -17.50
N ARG A 205 9.35 -7.25 -17.90
CA ARG A 205 9.27 -6.22 -18.93
C ARG A 205 9.14 -4.86 -18.26
N PHE A 206 9.79 -3.85 -18.83
CA PHE A 206 9.85 -2.51 -18.25
C PHE A 206 9.19 -1.53 -19.20
N PHE A 207 8.12 -0.87 -18.77
CA PHE A 207 7.40 0.10 -19.57
C PHE A 207 7.55 1.48 -18.95
N SER A 208 8.21 2.37 -19.67
CA SER A 208 8.36 3.78 -19.30
C SER A 208 7.14 4.59 -19.75
N TYR A 209 6.70 5.48 -18.88
CA TYR A 209 5.59 6.41 -19.10
C TYR A 209 6.02 7.80 -18.67
N THR A 210 5.56 8.81 -19.40
CA THR A 210 5.81 10.23 -19.12
C THR A 210 4.49 10.99 -19.10
N GLU A 211 4.55 12.29 -18.81
CA GLU A 211 3.37 13.16 -18.88
C GLU A 211 2.80 13.22 -20.32
N GLU A 212 3.68 13.17 -21.32
CA GLU A 212 3.33 13.23 -22.74
C GLU A 212 2.80 11.91 -23.29
N ASP A 213 3.26 10.78 -22.75
CA ASP A 213 2.75 9.43 -23.06
C ASP A 213 2.35 8.66 -21.80
N PRO A 214 1.22 9.05 -21.17
CA PRO A 214 0.76 8.43 -19.94
C PRO A 214 -0.07 7.16 -20.19
N ILE A 215 -0.42 6.82 -21.43
CA ILE A 215 -1.37 5.74 -21.74
C ILE A 215 -0.66 4.51 -22.30
N GLU A 216 0.06 4.66 -23.42
CA GLU A 216 0.66 3.53 -24.12
C GLU A 216 1.99 3.15 -23.47
N GLY A 217 2.84 4.16 -23.25
CA GLY A 217 4.19 3.99 -22.75
C GLY A 217 5.11 3.27 -23.73
N LYS A 218 6.40 3.29 -23.44
CA LYS A 218 7.45 2.66 -24.26
C LYS A 218 8.15 1.57 -23.48
N GLU A 219 8.23 0.37 -24.04
CA GLU A 219 9.06 -0.70 -23.48
C GLU A 219 10.54 -0.34 -23.59
N ILE A 220 11.27 -0.51 -22.49
CA ILE A 220 12.71 -0.25 -22.41
C ILE A 220 13.45 -1.54 -22.05
N PHE A 221 14.68 -1.66 -22.54
CA PHE A 221 15.51 -2.84 -22.36
C PHE A 221 16.84 -2.44 -21.75
N ALA A 222 17.23 -3.08 -20.65
CA ALA A 222 18.47 -2.77 -19.95
C ALA A 222 19.72 -2.86 -20.86
N ASP A 223 19.67 -3.72 -21.89
CA ASP A 223 20.78 -3.93 -22.82
C ASP A 223 20.75 -3.06 -24.07
N ASP A 224 19.71 -2.24 -24.24
CA ASP A 224 19.54 -1.34 -25.38
C ASP A 224 19.37 0.10 -24.89
N GLU A 225 20.48 0.83 -24.84
CA GLU A 225 20.50 2.23 -24.41
C GLU A 225 19.63 3.13 -25.31
N THR A 226 19.42 2.77 -26.58
CA THR A 226 18.57 3.54 -27.50
C THR A 226 17.09 3.52 -27.08
N SER A 227 16.71 2.56 -26.23
CA SER A 227 15.38 2.48 -25.64
C SER A 227 15.15 3.50 -24.51
N PHE A 228 16.20 4.11 -23.95
CA PHE A 228 16.12 5.02 -22.79
C PHE A 228 15.69 6.45 -23.14
N SER A 229 15.29 6.72 -24.39
CA SER A 229 14.92 8.06 -24.87
C SER A 229 13.77 8.73 -24.09
N THR A 230 13.00 7.97 -23.32
CA THR A 230 11.86 8.44 -22.50
C THR A 230 12.24 8.74 -21.05
N ILE A 231 13.49 8.50 -20.65
CA ILE A 231 13.94 8.75 -19.29
C ILE A 231 14.35 10.21 -19.15
N ASP A 232 13.64 10.94 -18.29
CA ASP A 232 14.00 12.27 -17.85
C ASP A 232 15.11 12.18 -16.80
N SER A 233 16.30 12.68 -17.14
CA SER A 233 17.47 12.64 -16.27
C SER A 233 17.47 13.70 -15.17
N ASP A 234 16.67 14.74 -15.30
CA ASP A 234 16.68 15.92 -14.42
C ASP A 234 15.75 15.74 -13.21
N ARG A 235 14.65 15.00 -13.40
CA ARG A 235 13.65 14.71 -12.35
C ARG A 235 13.78 13.28 -11.80
N LYS A 236 12.97 12.96 -10.78
CA LYS A 236 12.97 11.62 -10.17
C LYS A 236 12.45 10.57 -11.16
N LEU A 237 13.09 9.41 -11.14
CA LEU A 237 12.67 8.20 -11.83
C LEU A 237 11.92 7.31 -10.85
N VAL A 238 10.63 7.07 -11.09
CA VAL A 238 9.81 6.18 -10.24
C VAL A 238 9.68 4.82 -10.89
N ILE A 239 9.86 3.74 -10.13
CA ILE A 239 9.62 2.37 -10.60
C ILE A 239 8.53 1.70 -9.76
N ILE A 240 7.47 1.21 -10.40
CA ILE A 240 6.31 0.60 -9.74
C ILE A 240 6.33 -0.92 -9.96
N SER A 241 6.29 -1.69 -8.87
CA SER A 241 6.22 -3.15 -8.87
C SER A 241 4.89 -3.66 -8.31
N HIS A 242 4.14 -4.41 -9.13
CA HIS A 242 2.88 -5.04 -8.73
C HIS A 242 3.07 -6.28 -7.83
N GLY A 243 1.97 -6.84 -7.34
CA GLY A 243 1.95 -7.99 -6.41
C GLY A 243 1.59 -9.34 -7.04
N PHE A 244 1.25 -10.30 -6.17
CA PHE A 244 0.84 -11.67 -6.52
C PHE A 244 -0.41 -11.69 -7.41
N GLY A 245 -0.40 -12.54 -8.45
CA GLY A 245 -1.52 -12.71 -9.38
C GLY A 245 -1.88 -11.47 -10.20
N SER A 246 -1.04 -10.44 -10.16
CA SER A 246 -1.30 -9.13 -10.75
C SER A 246 -0.42 -8.88 -11.98
N SER A 247 -0.60 -7.72 -12.60
CA SER A 247 0.19 -7.21 -13.71
C SER A 247 0.11 -5.68 -13.74
N ILE A 248 0.85 -5.06 -14.65
CA ILE A 248 0.79 -3.60 -14.84
C ILE A 248 -0.60 -3.11 -15.27
N GLN A 249 -1.46 -3.98 -15.83
CA GLN A 249 -2.83 -3.61 -16.22
C GLN A 249 -3.80 -3.51 -15.03
N ALA A 250 -3.38 -3.90 -13.82
CA ALA A 250 -4.23 -3.79 -12.65
C ALA A 250 -4.59 -2.33 -12.37
N GLU A 251 -5.87 -2.07 -12.07
CA GLU A 251 -6.39 -0.72 -11.80
C GLU A 251 -5.57 0.00 -10.72
N SER A 252 -5.19 -0.72 -9.65
CA SER A 252 -4.37 -0.19 -8.56
C SER A 252 -3.01 0.32 -9.04
N MET A 253 -2.39 -0.35 -10.01
CA MET A 253 -1.08 0.04 -10.53
C MET A 253 -1.20 1.22 -11.50
N GLN A 254 -2.24 1.20 -12.35
CA GLN A 254 -2.54 2.31 -13.25
C GLN A 254 -2.89 3.60 -12.51
N ARG A 255 -3.65 3.50 -11.41
CA ARG A 255 -3.98 4.61 -10.50
C ARG A 255 -2.74 5.33 -9.98
N ILE A 256 -1.81 4.60 -9.37
CA ILE A 256 -0.56 5.18 -8.84
C ILE A 256 0.22 5.86 -9.98
N LYS A 257 0.43 5.15 -11.10
CA LYS A 257 1.18 5.67 -12.25
C LYS A 257 0.56 6.97 -12.78
N ASN A 258 -0.75 6.97 -13.05
CA ASN A 258 -1.47 8.13 -13.56
C ASN A 258 -1.42 9.31 -12.59
N SER A 259 -1.64 9.05 -11.29
CA SER A 259 -1.61 10.10 -10.27
C SER A 259 -0.20 10.70 -10.11
N LEU A 260 0.86 9.90 -10.22
CA LEU A 260 2.25 10.39 -10.24
C LEU A 260 2.53 11.29 -11.46
N LEU A 261 2.11 10.85 -12.65
CA LEU A 261 2.29 11.58 -13.91
C LEU A 261 1.38 12.80 -14.06
N TYR A 262 0.43 13.02 -13.16
CA TYR A 262 -0.46 14.17 -13.20
C TYR A 262 -0.23 15.14 -12.04
N TYR A 263 -0.19 14.65 -10.79
CA TYR A 263 -0.08 15.49 -9.60
C TYR A 263 1.37 15.61 -9.07
N GLY A 264 2.27 14.76 -9.56
CA GLY A 264 3.67 14.66 -9.14
C GLY A 264 4.68 15.23 -10.13
N ILE A 265 4.24 15.79 -11.27
CA ILE A 265 5.10 16.17 -12.41
C ILE A 265 6.21 17.16 -12.03
N ASP A 266 6.01 18.01 -11.02
CA ASP A 266 7.06 18.95 -10.55
C ASP A 266 8.30 18.23 -9.99
N ARG A 267 8.16 16.96 -9.57
CA ARG A 267 9.22 16.14 -8.96
C ARG A 267 9.54 14.87 -9.76
N ILE A 268 8.55 14.34 -10.48
CA ILE A 268 8.63 13.06 -11.18
C ILE A 268 8.70 13.31 -12.69
N GLY A 269 9.75 12.81 -13.33
CA GLY A 269 9.93 12.93 -14.78
C GLY A 269 9.45 11.69 -15.55
N THR A 270 9.74 10.51 -15.01
CA THR A 270 9.41 9.24 -15.67
C THR A 270 8.92 8.22 -14.65
N VAL A 271 7.90 7.45 -15.04
CA VAL A 271 7.41 6.29 -14.28
C VAL A 271 7.66 5.02 -15.10
N ILE A 272 8.41 4.07 -14.55
CA ILE A 272 8.58 2.73 -15.12
C ILE A 272 7.66 1.76 -14.38
N MET A 273 6.77 1.06 -15.10
CA MET A 273 6.04 -0.07 -14.55
C MET A 273 6.77 -1.38 -14.87
N VAL A 274 6.93 -2.23 -13.85
CA VAL A 274 7.58 -3.54 -13.97
C VAL A 274 6.52 -4.63 -14.17
N ASP A 275 6.38 -5.16 -15.38
CA ASP A 275 5.52 -6.30 -15.67
C ASP A 275 6.29 -7.61 -15.44
N TRP A 276 6.18 -8.14 -14.22
CA TRP A 276 6.76 -9.41 -13.80
C TRP A 276 5.68 -10.50 -13.62
N LYS A 277 4.51 -10.34 -14.28
CA LYS A 277 3.33 -11.22 -14.14
C LYS A 277 3.59 -12.71 -14.29
N ILE A 278 4.59 -13.10 -15.10
CA ILE A 278 4.98 -14.51 -15.27
C ILE A 278 5.56 -15.06 -13.96
N GLY A 279 6.42 -14.29 -13.30
CA GLY A 279 6.96 -14.61 -11.99
C GLY A 279 5.90 -14.49 -10.89
N ALA A 280 5.02 -13.49 -10.97
CA ALA A 280 3.97 -13.25 -9.98
C ALA A 280 2.74 -14.18 -10.09
N ALA A 281 2.72 -15.10 -11.06
CA ALA A 281 1.52 -15.81 -11.48
C ALA A 281 0.85 -16.61 -10.33
N SER A 282 -0.46 -16.44 -10.20
CA SER A 282 -1.32 -17.30 -9.37
C SER A 282 -1.61 -18.63 -10.09
N PRO A 283 -1.90 -19.74 -9.39
CA PRO A 283 -2.12 -19.86 -7.93
C PRO A 283 -0.87 -20.21 -7.12
N ASP A 284 0.31 -20.32 -7.75
CA ASP A 284 1.52 -20.85 -7.09
C ASP A 284 2.27 -19.77 -6.31
N TYR A 285 1.81 -19.52 -5.08
CA TYR A 285 2.38 -18.49 -4.20
C TYR A 285 3.87 -18.73 -3.87
N LEU A 286 4.30 -19.99 -3.74
CA LEU A 286 5.70 -20.32 -3.44
C LEU A 286 6.63 -19.89 -4.58
N LYS A 287 6.24 -20.18 -5.82
CA LYS A 287 6.99 -19.73 -7.00
C LYS A 287 6.96 -18.21 -7.14
N ALA A 288 5.83 -17.57 -6.82
CA ALA A 288 5.74 -16.12 -6.86
C ALA A 288 6.67 -15.45 -5.85
N CYS A 289 6.72 -15.95 -4.61
CA CYS A 289 7.65 -15.45 -3.60
C CYS A 289 9.11 -15.64 -4.04
N ALA A 290 9.48 -16.82 -4.52
CA ALA A 290 10.83 -17.09 -5.02
C ALA A 290 11.22 -16.18 -6.21
N SER A 291 10.24 -15.82 -7.05
CA SER A 291 10.44 -14.95 -8.21
C SER A 291 10.69 -13.49 -7.85
N THR A 292 10.41 -13.06 -6.62
CA THR A 292 10.61 -11.67 -6.20
C THR A 292 12.07 -11.23 -6.28
N GLU A 293 13.01 -12.09 -5.88
CA GLU A 293 14.45 -11.78 -5.97
C GLU A 293 14.91 -11.71 -7.43
N VAL A 294 14.40 -12.57 -8.31
CA VAL A 294 14.71 -12.53 -9.74
C VAL A 294 14.28 -11.19 -10.35
N ALA A 295 13.04 -10.77 -10.11
CA ALA A 295 12.53 -9.49 -10.60
C ALA A 295 13.28 -8.30 -9.99
N GLY A 296 13.59 -8.34 -8.68
CA GLY A 296 14.33 -7.28 -8.00
C GLY A 296 15.73 -7.10 -8.57
N ARG A 297 16.46 -8.19 -8.83
CA ARG A 297 17.78 -8.09 -9.47
C ARG A 297 17.71 -7.64 -10.93
N GLN A 298 16.64 -7.96 -11.65
CA GLN A 298 16.42 -7.42 -13.01
C GLN A 298 16.19 -5.89 -12.98
N ILE A 299 15.46 -5.37 -11.98
CA ILE A 299 15.34 -3.92 -11.76
C ILE A 299 16.71 -3.30 -11.44
N ALA A 300 17.48 -3.91 -10.54
CA ALA A 300 18.82 -3.42 -10.20
C ALA A 300 19.75 -3.40 -11.42
N TYR A 301 19.70 -4.42 -12.28
CA TYR A 301 20.45 -4.44 -13.53
C TYR A 301 20.04 -3.30 -14.47
N LEU A 302 18.73 -3.08 -14.67
CA LEU A 302 18.23 -1.94 -15.45
C LEU A 302 18.70 -0.59 -14.88
N LEU A 303 18.60 -0.41 -13.56
CA LEU A 303 19.01 0.80 -12.88
C LEU A 303 20.50 1.09 -13.05
N GLU A 304 21.35 0.05 -12.97
CA GLU A 304 22.78 0.22 -13.24
C GLU A 304 23.04 0.66 -14.67
N ARG A 305 22.33 0.09 -15.64
CA ARG A 305 22.43 0.47 -17.06
C ARG A 305 21.99 1.91 -17.32
N LEU A 306 20.93 2.37 -16.64
CA LEU A 306 20.50 3.77 -16.69
C LEU A 306 21.52 4.71 -16.04
N ARG A 307 22.10 4.32 -14.90
CA ARG A 307 23.08 5.11 -14.16
C ARG A 307 24.38 5.31 -14.93
N ILE A 308 24.95 4.24 -15.51
CA ILE A 308 26.21 4.35 -16.28
C ILE A 308 26.04 5.16 -17.57
N ALA A 309 24.82 5.18 -18.13
CA ALA A 309 24.46 5.98 -19.29
C ALA A 309 23.99 7.42 -18.92
N ASN A 310 24.13 7.82 -17.65
CA ASN A 310 23.75 9.15 -17.13
C ASN A 310 22.26 9.52 -17.26
N TYR A 311 21.36 8.54 -17.36
CA TYR A 311 19.91 8.78 -17.38
C TYR A 311 19.29 8.88 -15.98
N THR A 312 20.01 8.54 -14.92
CA THR A 312 19.54 8.71 -13.55
C THR A 312 20.69 8.77 -12.56
N ARG A 313 20.43 9.35 -11.39
CA ARG A 313 21.36 9.40 -10.26
C ARG A 313 20.78 8.59 -9.10
N PRO A 314 21.61 7.94 -8.26
CA PRO A 314 21.16 7.13 -7.12
C PRO A 314 20.03 7.77 -6.27
N GLU A 315 20.20 9.05 -5.92
CA GLU A 315 19.25 9.82 -5.11
C GLU A 315 17.92 10.14 -5.80
N ASN A 316 17.88 10.09 -7.14
CA ASN A 316 16.69 10.35 -7.95
C ASN A 316 15.85 9.08 -8.18
N VAL A 317 16.36 7.90 -7.82
CA VAL A 317 15.63 6.63 -7.96
C VAL A 317 14.64 6.46 -6.81
N TYR A 318 13.37 6.25 -7.17
CA TYR A 318 12.28 5.99 -6.22
C TYR A 318 11.53 4.71 -6.61
N LEU A 319 11.56 3.67 -5.78
CA LEU A 319 10.76 2.46 -6.00
C LEU A 319 9.47 2.49 -5.17
N ILE A 320 8.37 2.04 -5.77
CA ILE A 320 7.09 1.80 -5.08
C ILE A 320 6.71 0.35 -5.34
N GLY A 321 6.55 -0.43 -4.28
CA GLY A 321 6.18 -1.83 -4.39
C GLY A 321 4.91 -2.14 -3.61
N TYR A 322 3.94 -2.78 -4.27
CA TYR A 322 2.70 -3.25 -3.63
C TYR A 322 2.77 -4.75 -3.36
N SER A 323 2.38 -5.20 -2.16
CA SER A 323 2.31 -6.63 -1.82
C SER A 323 3.69 -7.31 -1.99
N LEU A 324 3.78 -8.41 -2.76
CA LEU A 324 5.06 -9.02 -3.16
C LEU A 324 6.00 -8.04 -3.90
N GLY A 325 5.45 -7.03 -4.58
CA GLY A 325 6.21 -5.99 -5.26
C GLY A 325 7.07 -5.15 -4.31
N ALA A 326 6.70 -5.02 -3.04
CA ALA A 326 7.54 -4.35 -2.05
C ALA A 326 8.86 -5.12 -1.82
N HIS A 327 8.79 -6.45 -1.80
CA HIS A 327 9.99 -7.28 -1.70
C HIS A 327 10.81 -7.28 -2.98
N VAL A 328 10.17 -7.21 -4.15
CA VAL A 328 10.85 -6.95 -5.43
C VAL A 328 11.69 -5.67 -5.34
N SER A 329 11.12 -4.57 -4.84
CA SER A 329 11.85 -3.32 -4.61
C SER A 329 12.97 -3.46 -3.58
N GLY A 330 12.73 -4.18 -2.48
CA GLY A 330 13.76 -4.47 -1.48
C GLY A 330 14.95 -5.27 -2.01
N PHE A 331 14.69 -6.27 -2.87
CA PHE A 331 15.76 -7.01 -3.55
C PHE A 331 16.52 -6.15 -4.55
N ALA A 332 15.85 -5.24 -5.25
CA ALA A 332 16.53 -4.27 -6.12
C ALA A 332 17.51 -3.41 -5.30
N GLY A 333 17.07 -2.83 -4.18
CA GLY A 333 17.93 -2.01 -3.32
C GLY A 333 19.11 -2.77 -2.72
N LYS A 334 18.89 -4.00 -2.25
CA LYS A 334 19.99 -4.87 -1.78
C LYS A 334 21.01 -5.16 -2.87
N TYR A 335 20.53 -5.43 -4.09
CA TYR A 335 21.42 -5.83 -5.17
C TYR A 335 22.20 -4.65 -5.75
N THR A 336 21.59 -3.46 -5.89
CA THR A 336 22.34 -2.25 -6.27
C THR A 336 23.46 -1.94 -5.27
N GLN A 337 23.20 -2.13 -3.98
CA GLN A 337 24.22 -1.90 -2.94
C GLN A 337 25.32 -2.96 -2.98
N SER A 338 24.96 -4.25 -2.99
CA SER A 338 25.93 -5.34 -2.86
C SER A 338 26.72 -5.63 -4.13
N GLU A 339 26.12 -5.45 -5.31
CA GLU A 339 26.77 -5.71 -6.61
C GLU A 339 27.38 -4.45 -7.23
N TYR A 340 26.68 -3.31 -7.16
CA TYR A 340 27.09 -2.08 -7.88
C TYR A 340 27.62 -0.97 -6.97
N GLY A 341 27.56 -1.16 -5.65
CA GLY A 341 28.17 -0.24 -4.68
C GLY A 341 27.45 1.08 -4.47
N TRP A 342 26.16 1.19 -4.83
CA TRP A 342 25.37 2.40 -4.63
C TRP A 342 23.96 2.11 -4.10
N LYS A 343 23.34 3.12 -3.50
CA LYS A 343 22.08 2.98 -2.76
C LYS A 343 20.96 3.76 -3.44
N ILE A 344 19.77 3.16 -3.48
CA ILE A 344 18.57 3.79 -4.03
C ILE A 344 18.12 4.92 -3.10
N GLY A 345 17.66 6.05 -3.67
CA GLY A 345 17.18 7.19 -2.90
C GLY A 345 15.97 6.88 -2.01
N ARG A 346 14.90 6.28 -2.57
CA ARG A 346 13.69 5.94 -1.80
C ARG A 346 13.05 4.61 -2.19
N ILE A 347 12.52 3.87 -1.22
CA ILE A 347 11.60 2.75 -1.45
C ILE A 347 10.34 2.89 -0.58
N THR A 348 9.16 2.84 -1.19
CA THR A 348 7.88 2.77 -0.47
C THR A 348 7.28 1.37 -0.55
N GLY A 349 7.03 0.75 0.59
CA GLY A 349 6.31 -0.52 0.71
C GLY A 349 4.82 -0.31 0.97
N LEU A 350 3.98 -0.60 -0.04
CA LEU A 350 2.53 -0.56 0.07
C LEU A 350 2.01 -1.94 0.51
N ASP A 351 1.77 -2.08 1.80
CA ASP A 351 1.32 -3.29 2.49
C ASP A 351 2.09 -4.54 2.06
N SER A 352 3.41 -4.54 2.33
CA SER A 352 4.31 -5.67 2.05
C SER A 352 3.72 -7.00 2.51
N ALA A 353 3.77 -8.03 1.67
CA ALA A 353 3.13 -9.32 1.97
C ALA A 353 3.90 -10.12 3.03
N ALA A 354 3.28 -10.38 4.19
CA ALA A 354 3.89 -11.15 5.28
C ALA A 354 4.14 -12.65 4.99
N PRO A 355 3.21 -13.41 4.35
CA PRO A 355 3.36 -14.85 4.25
C PRO A 355 4.68 -15.25 3.56
N LEU A 356 5.50 -16.05 4.25
CA LEU A 356 6.85 -16.51 3.86
C LEU A 356 7.99 -15.49 3.95
N PHE A 357 7.69 -14.22 4.18
CA PHE A 357 8.71 -13.17 4.30
C PHE A 357 8.94 -12.78 5.74
N GLU A 358 7.88 -12.52 6.50
CA GLU A 358 7.99 -12.11 7.90
C GLU A 358 8.60 -13.25 8.74
N GLY A 359 9.66 -12.92 9.49
CA GLY A 359 10.46 -13.89 10.24
C GLY A 359 11.63 -14.52 9.47
N TYR A 360 11.83 -14.19 8.18
CA TYR A 360 12.97 -14.67 7.37
C TYR A 360 13.95 -13.53 7.09
N SER A 361 14.89 -13.30 8.00
CA SER A 361 15.88 -12.21 7.87
C SER A 361 16.63 -12.26 6.53
N GLY A 362 16.83 -11.08 5.93
CA GLY A 362 17.55 -10.92 4.67
C GLY A 362 16.75 -11.24 3.41
N THR A 363 15.50 -11.70 3.53
CA THR A 363 14.67 -12.07 2.37
C THR A 363 13.52 -11.13 2.08
N TYR A 364 13.40 -10.00 2.78
CA TYR A 364 12.32 -9.01 2.61
C TYR A 364 12.86 -7.58 2.64
N LEU A 365 12.00 -6.61 2.29
CA LEU A 365 12.32 -5.18 2.27
C LEU A 365 12.67 -4.68 3.68
N THR A 366 13.74 -3.93 3.83
CA THR A 366 14.16 -3.33 5.12
C THR A 366 14.69 -1.92 4.92
N ARG A 367 14.77 -1.15 6.01
CA ARG A 367 15.32 0.21 6.02
C ARG A 367 16.72 0.34 5.41
N THR A 368 17.52 -0.73 5.39
CA THR A 368 18.88 -0.67 4.82
C THR A 368 18.90 -0.67 3.29
N ASP A 369 17.78 -0.97 2.63
CA ASP A 369 17.73 -1.20 1.18
C ASP A 369 17.73 0.10 0.35
N ALA A 370 17.47 1.25 0.96
CA ALA A 370 17.50 2.58 0.34
C ALA A 370 17.84 3.67 1.37
N ASP A 371 18.18 4.87 0.90
CA ASP A 371 18.47 6.03 1.77
C ASP A 371 17.26 6.43 2.59
N PHE A 372 16.07 6.28 2.01
CA PHE A 372 14.82 6.35 2.75
C PHE A 372 13.90 5.19 2.38
N VAL A 373 13.18 4.67 3.37
CA VAL A 373 12.24 3.56 3.23
C VAL A 373 11.05 3.91 4.11
N ASP A 374 9.87 3.94 3.52
CA ASP A 374 8.60 4.15 4.22
C ASP A 374 7.62 3.03 3.89
N ALA A 375 6.79 2.65 4.88
CA ALA A 375 5.87 1.54 4.76
C ALA A 375 4.46 1.93 5.18
N ILE A 376 3.45 1.51 4.43
CA ILE A 376 2.04 1.69 4.76
C ILE A 376 1.44 0.30 5.01
N HIS A 377 1.09 0.02 6.27
CA HIS A 377 0.52 -1.25 6.71
C HIS A 377 -1.00 -1.11 6.79
N THR A 378 -1.74 -1.90 6.02
CA THR A 378 -3.21 -1.84 5.97
C THR A 378 -3.91 -3.16 6.20
N SER A 379 -3.18 -4.29 6.09
CA SER A 379 -3.70 -5.63 6.41
C SER A 379 -2.77 -6.46 7.30
N ALA A 380 -2.07 -5.83 8.24
CA ALA A 380 -1.13 -6.48 9.14
C ALA A 380 -1.76 -7.67 9.90
N GLY A 381 -1.18 -8.86 9.77
CA GLY A 381 -1.60 -10.01 10.56
C GLY A 381 -1.28 -11.38 9.95
N TYR A 382 -1.69 -12.43 10.65
CA TYR A 382 -1.45 -13.82 10.24
C TYR A 382 -2.72 -14.60 9.88
N ARG A 383 -3.90 -13.96 9.95
CA ARG A 383 -5.19 -14.60 9.65
C ARG A 383 -5.48 -14.46 8.16
N PHE A 384 -4.69 -15.14 7.33
CA PHE A 384 -4.73 -15.00 5.86
C PHE A 384 -6.14 -15.17 5.29
N LEU A 385 -6.90 -16.17 5.76
CA LEU A 385 -8.30 -16.42 5.36
C LEU A 385 -9.26 -15.26 5.65
N LEU A 386 -8.90 -14.36 6.58
CA LEU A 386 -9.66 -13.18 6.95
C LEU A 386 -9.16 -11.91 6.23
N GLY A 387 -8.14 -12.02 5.38
CA GLY A 387 -7.58 -10.91 4.62
C GLY A 387 -6.45 -10.17 5.31
N ASP A 388 -5.92 -10.68 6.43
CA ASP A 388 -4.70 -10.15 7.05
C ASP A 388 -3.49 -10.69 6.29
N LEU A 389 -2.92 -9.91 5.36
CA LEU A 389 -1.87 -10.35 4.43
C LEU A 389 -0.55 -9.57 4.58
N GLY A 390 -0.57 -8.45 5.30
CA GLY A 390 0.53 -7.51 5.44
C GLY A 390 1.45 -7.82 6.62
N PHE A 391 2.67 -7.28 6.57
CA PHE A 391 3.63 -7.29 7.69
C PHE A 391 3.04 -6.67 8.96
N ILE A 392 3.28 -7.30 10.10
CA ILE A 392 3.01 -6.72 11.42
C ILE A 392 4.21 -5.92 11.90
N THR A 393 5.39 -6.54 11.82
CA THR A 393 6.64 -5.99 12.34
C THR A 393 7.10 -4.79 11.51
N PRO A 394 7.51 -3.68 12.14
CA PRO A 394 8.07 -2.55 11.41
C PRO A 394 9.39 -2.97 10.74
N TYR A 395 9.60 -2.52 9.51
CA TYR A 395 10.80 -2.84 8.73
C TYR A 395 11.40 -1.61 8.03
N ALA A 396 10.72 -0.47 8.03
CA ALA A 396 11.10 0.74 7.31
C ALA A 396 11.80 1.75 8.23
N HIS A 397 12.19 2.90 7.68
CA HIS A 397 12.60 4.05 8.50
C HIS A 397 11.38 4.64 9.21
N VAL A 398 10.23 4.66 8.53
CA VAL A 398 8.94 5.02 9.11
C VAL A 398 7.87 4.03 8.65
N ASP A 399 7.11 3.50 9.60
CA ASP A 399 6.09 2.49 9.40
C ASP A 399 4.75 3.06 9.85
N PHE A 400 3.86 3.29 8.89
CA PHE A 400 2.54 3.87 9.08
C PHE A 400 1.48 2.78 9.23
N TYR A 401 0.67 2.86 10.28
CA TYR A 401 -0.40 1.92 10.59
C TYR A 401 -1.76 2.65 10.63
N PRO A 402 -2.31 3.08 9.46
CA PRO A 402 -3.65 3.65 9.38
C PRO A 402 -4.69 2.67 9.95
N ASN A 403 -5.52 3.14 10.88
CA ASN A 403 -6.57 2.35 11.52
C ASN A 403 -6.01 1.06 12.17
N ASN A 404 -4.91 1.20 12.93
CA ASN A 404 -4.13 0.10 13.51
C ASN A 404 -3.50 -0.86 12.48
N GLY A 405 -3.53 -0.49 11.19
CA GLY A 405 -2.96 -1.23 10.08
C GLY A 405 -3.62 -2.56 9.75
N THR A 406 -4.84 -2.83 10.22
CA THR A 406 -5.51 -4.15 10.02
C THR A 406 -6.86 -4.06 9.33
N ASN A 407 -7.76 -3.19 9.80
CA ASN A 407 -9.14 -3.13 9.35
C ASN A 407 -9.45 -1.72 8.87
N GLN A 408 -9.47 -1.55 7.56
CA GLN A 408 -9.61 -0.24 6.94
C GLN A 408 -11.10 0.15 6.83
N PRO A 409 -11.47 1.41 7.14
CA PRO A 409 -12.87 1.86 7.19
C PRO A 409 -13.69 1.61 5.91
N MET A 410 -13.04 1.74 4.75
CA MET A 410 -13.60 1.43 3.42
C MET A 410 -13.97 -0.03 3.23
N CYS A 411 -13.35 -0.92 4.00
CA CYS A 411 -13.50 -2.37 3.93
C CYS A 411 -14.50 -2.93 4.96
N TYR A 412 -15.27 -2.09 5.66
CA TYR A 412 -16.41 -2.55 6.46
C TYR A 412 -17.72 -2.62 5.66
N LYS A 413 -18.49 -3.69 5.91
CA LYS A 413 -19.84 -3.85 5.36
C LYS A 413 -20.74 -2.74 5.91
N THR A 414 -21.28 -1.89 5.04
CA THR A 414 -22.46 -1.09 5.42
C THR A 414 -23.66 -2.01 5.58
N SER A 415 -24.62 -1.70 6.48
CA SER A 415 -25.87 -2.48 6.60
C SER A 415 -26.71 -2.54 5.31
N THR A 416 -26.36 -1.73 4.30
CA THR A 416 -26.93 -1.74 2.95
C THR A 416 -26.08 -2.48 1.91
N SER A 417 -24.86 -2.90 2.24
CA SER A 417 -24.01 -3.67 1.33
C SER A 417 -24.26 -5.16 1.52
N THR A 418 -25.09 -5.73 0.65
CA THR A 418 -25.39 -7.16 0.50
C THR A 418 -24.20 -7.98 -0.04
N PHE A 419 -23.00 -7.41 -0.10
CA PHE A 419 -21.83 -7.98 -0.77
C PHE A 419 -20.75 -8.40 0.24
N PRO A 420 -20.09 -9.57 0.04
CA PRO A 420 -18.86 -9.87 0.75
C PRO A 420 -17.77 -8.90 0.28
N ILE A 421 -17.13 -8.22 1.22
CA ILE A 421 -15.97 -7.40 0.94
C ILE A 421 -14.83 -8.35 0.61
N SER A 422 -14.12 -8.09 -0.49
CA SER A 422 -12.98 -8.89 -0.94
C SER A 422 -11.99 -9.07 0.21
N THR A 423 -11.45 -10.28 0.38
CA THR A 423 -10.35 -10.56 1.32
C THR A 423 -9.11 -9.72 1.03
N TRP A 424 -9.04 -9.09 -0.15
CA TRP A 424 -7.95 -8.24 -0.60
C TRP A 424 -8.19 -6.75 -0.35
N CYS A 425 -9.36 -6.35 0.17
CA CYS A 425 -9.70 -4.93 0.33
C CYS A 425 -8.74 -4.20 1.28
N ASN A 426 -8.52 -4.75 2.47
CA ASN A 426 -7.58 -4.15 3.44
C ASN A 426 -6.17 -4.08 2.84
N HIS A 427 -5.77 -5.09 2.08
CA HIS A 427 -4.47 -5.14 1.42
C HIS A 427 -4.33 -4.01 0.38
N GLY A 428 -5.33 -3.83 -0.48
CA GLY A 428 -5.36 -2.80 -1.52
C GLY A 428 -5.57 -1.37 -1.00
N ALA A 429 -5.99 -1.18 0.26
CA ALA A 429 -6.20 0.15 0.83
C ALA A 429 -4.90 0.98 0.90
N SER A 430 -3.74 0.34 1.05
CA SER A 430 -2.44 1.02 1.03
C SER A 430 -2.21 1.79 -0.27
N VAL A 431 -2.62 1.24 -1.40
CA VAL A 431 -2.56 1.89 -2.72
C VAL A 431 -3.47 3.12 -2.77
N LEU A 432 -4.69 3.00 -2.25
CA LEU A 432 -5.67 4.08 -2.26
C LEU A 432 -5.26 5.23 -1.34
N TYR A 433 -4.69 4.94 -0.17
CA TYR A 433 -4.16 5.97 0.72
C TYR A 433 -2.92 6.64 0.15
N TYR A 434 -2.02 5.88 -0.48
CA TYR A 434 -0.88 6.47 -1.17
C TYR A 434 -1.32 7.38 -2.32
N GLU A 435 -2.23 6.93 -3.18
CA GLU A 435 -2.81 7.75 -4.25
C GLU A 435 -3.46 9.01 -3.68
N ALA A 436 -4.32 8.88 -2.68
CA ALA A 436 -4.99 10.02 -2.06
C ALA A 436 -4.00 11.00 -1.43
N SER A 437 -2.91 10.55 -0.81
CA SER A 437 -1.89 11.44 -0.24
C SER A 437 -1.26 12.36 -1.29
N LEU A 438 -1.23 11.93 -2.55
CA LEU A 438 -0.71 12.70 -3.68
C LEU A 438 -1.80 13.60 -4.29
N VAL A 439 -2.96 13.03 -4.58
CA VAL A 439 -4.10 13.75 -5.22
C VAL A 439 -4.63 14.85 -4.31
N GLU A 440 -4.61 14.61 -3.00
CA GLU A 440 -5.27 15.44 -1.99
C GLU A 440 -4.34 16.35 -1.21
N LYS A 441 -3.06 16.43 -1.60
CA LYS A 441 -1.99 17.14 -0.87
C LYS A 441 -2.33 18.61 -0.51
N ASN A 442 -3.17 19.25 -1.32
CA ASN A 442 -3.60 20.65 -1.14
C ASN A 442 -4.93 20.80 -0.38
N ARG A 443 -5.67 19.70 -0.14
CA ARG A 443 -6.97 19.70 0.54
C ARG A 443 -6.90 19.14 1.95
N CYS A 444 -6.03 18.18 2.20
CA CYS A 444 -5.83 17.54 3.49
C CYS A 444 -4.49 16.78 3.52
N GLN A 445 -4.10 16.30 4.70
CA GLN A 445 -2.88 15.51 4.86
C GLN A 445 -3.13 14.28 5.71
N PHE A 446 -2.40 13.21 5.43
CA PHE A 446 -2.42 11.98 6.22
C PHE A 446 -1.42 12.11 7.38
N TYR A 447 -1.69 13.02 8.30
CA TYR A 447 -0.83 13.19 9.48
C TYR A 447 -0.90 11.98 10.40
N ALA A 448 0.28 11.44 10.69
CA ALA A 448 0.45 10.29 11.55
C ALA A 448 1.40 10.62 12.70
N TYR A 449 1.08 10.11 13.88
CA TYR A 449 1.72 10.49 15.14
C TYR A 449 2.50 9.32 15.72
N ARG A 450 3.63 9.61 16.37
CA ARG A 450 4.37 8.60 17.11
C ARG A 450 3.52 8.14 18.29
N CYS A 451 3.35 6.84 18.42
CA CYS A 451 2.75 6.27 19.60
C CYS A 451 3.25 4.85 19.83
N ASP A 452 3.29 4.47 21.09
CA ASP A 452 3.74 3.16 21.59
C ASP A 452 2.61 2.10 21.50
N SER A 453 1.35 2.52 21.39
CA SER A 453 0.25 1.63 21.04
C SER A 453 -0.92 2.36 20.39
N TRP A 454 -1.74 1.61 19.64
CA TRP A 454 -2.98 2.12 19.07
C TRP A 454 -3.98 2.64 20.13
N ASN A 455 -4.05 2.00 21.29
CA ASN A 455 -4.94 2.43 22.37
C ASN A 455 -4.51 3.78 22.97
N ASN A 456 -3.20 3.99 23.13
CA ASN A 456 -2.66 5.29 23.57
C ASN A 456 -2.93 6.37 22.52
N PHE A 457 -2.81 6.03 21.23
CA PHE A 457 -3.11 6.93 20.13
C PHE A 457 -4.59 7.37 20.14
N LEU A 458 -5.52 6.42 20.23
CA LEU A 458 -6.96 6.72 20.31
C LEU A 458 -7.36 7.51 21.57
N SER A 459 -6.61 7.35 22.67
CA SER A 459 -6.86 8.08 23.92
C SER A 459 -6.32 9.51 23.90
N GLY A 460 -5.67 9.94 22.81
CA GLY A 460 -5.09 11.28 22.69
C GLY A 460 -3.78 11.48 23.48
N HIS A 461 -3.16 10.41 23.97
CA HIS A 461 -1.91 10.49 24.75
C HIS A 461 -0.65 10.73 23.90
N CYS A 462 -0.80 10.77 22.59
CA CYS A 462 0.28 10.84 21.61
C CYS A 462 0.19 12.05 20.68
N TYR A 463 -0.56 13.09 21.10
CA TYR A 463 -0.64 14.33 20.35
C TYR A 463 0.56 15.23 20.71
N TYR A 464 1.61 15.14 19.89
CA TYR A 464 2.83 15.94 19.98
C TYR A 464 3.10 16.68 18.65
N ASP A 465 4.01 17.65 18.66
CA ASP A 465 4.48 18.37 17.45
C ASP A 465 5.49 17.55 16.63
N ASP A 466 5.24 16.24 16.47
CA ASP A 466 6.09 15.27 15.76
C ASP A 466 5.33 14.51 14.66
N GLY A 467 4.18 15.07 14.25
CA GLY A 467 3.33 14.55 13.19
C GLY A 467 4.05 14.50 11.85
N VAL A 468 3.89 13.39 11.13
CA VAL A 468 4.53 13.14 9.84
C VAL A 468 3.49 12.70 8.81
N THR A 469 3.66 13.16 7.57
CA THR A 469 2.70 12.85 6.51
C THR A 469 2.97 11.47 5.92
N MET A 470 1.96 10.61 5.95
CA MET A 470 1.98 9.31 5.26
C MET A 470 1.84 9.50 3.75
N GLY A 471 2.58 8.71 2.96
CA GLY A 471 2.41 8.60 1.52
C GLY A 471 3.42 9.39 0.70
N PHE A 472 2.99 10.10 -0.34
CA PHE A 472 3.88 10.70 -1.35
C PHE A 472 4.94 11.64 -0.74
N ASP A 473 4.55 12.44 0.26
CA ASP A 473 5.45 13.40 0.92
C ASP A 473 6.14 12.86 2.19
N ALA A 474 6.11 11.54 2.42
CA ALA A 474 6.79 10.95 3.57
C ALA A 474 8.32 11.17 3.56
N ASP A 475 8.93 11.47 2.40
CA ASP A 475 10.36 11.77 2.30
C ASP A 475 10.77 13.08 2.99
N GLN A 476 9.81 13.96 3.33
CA GLN A 476 10.07 15.12 4.20
C GLN A 476 10.54 14.69 5.59
N PHE A 477 10.18 13.49 6.04
CA PHE A 477 10.65 12.94 7.31
C PHE A 477 12.17 12.72 7.33
N ALA A 478 12.74 12.29 6.19
CA ALA A 478 14.17 12.03 6.08
C ALA A 478 15.06 13.28 6.16
N ILE A 479 14.48 14.46 5.95
CA ILE A 479 15.19 15.75 6.05
C ILE A 479 15.39 16.14 7.52
N THR A 480 14.45 15.76 8.38
CA THR A 480 14.33 16.31 9.74
C THR A 480 14.72 15.31 10.83
N HIS A 481 14.94 14.04 10.49
CA HIS A 481 15.15 12.97 11.45
C HIS A 481 16.40 12.14 11.16
N SER A 482 17.11 11.74 12.22
CA SER A 482 18.17 10.75 12.17
C SER A 482 17.61 9.36 12.45
N PHE A 483 18.02 8.36 11.67
CA PHE A 483 17.42 7.03 11.71
C PHE A 483 18.25 6.01 12.46
N ASN A 484 18.07 5.91 13.78
CA ASN A 484 18.69 4.85 14.58
C ASN A 484 17.79 3.60 14.68
N GLU A 485 16.48 3.78 14.59
CA GLU A 485 15.44 2.74 14.72
C GLU A 485 14.30 2.97 13.71
N SER A 486 13.37 2.02 13.61
CA SER A 486 12.13 2.18 12.85
C SER A 486 11.13 3.03 13.63
N HIS A 487 10.50 3.99 12.95
CA HIS A 487 9.56 4.91 13.57
C HIS A 487 8.12 4.49 13.30
N ILE A 488 7.45 3.92 14.31
CA ILE A 488 6.04 3.57 14.23
C ILE A 488 5.18 4.84 14.26
N ARG A 489 4.19 4.91 13.38
CA ARG A 489 3.25 6.03 13.25
C ARG A 489 1.82 5.54 13.10
N PHE A 490 0.91 6.09 13.88
CA PHE A 490 -0.52 5.79 13.81
C PHE A 490 -1.31 6.98 13.30
N LEU A 491 -2.37 6.68 12.56
CA LEU A 491 -3.34 7.65 12.07
C LEU A 491 -4.71 6.97 11.92
N VAL A 492 -5.76 7.79 11.93
CA VAL A 492 -7.11 7.38 11.51
C VAL A 492 -7.35 7.85 10.08
N THR A 493 -8.12 7.08 9.32
CA THR A 493 -8.61 7.52 8.01
C THR A 493 -10.14 7.40 7.96
N ASN A 494 -10.76 8.07 7.01
CA ASN A 494 -12.19 7.95 6.73
C ASN A 494 -12.49 6.75 5.81
N LYS A 495 -13.78 6.42 5.69
CA LYS A 495 -14.32 5.39 4.80
C LYS A 495 -14.38 5.80 3.33
N VAL A 496 -14.48 7.11 3.07
CA VAL A 496 -14.72 7.69 1.76
C VAL A 496 -13.60 8.69 1.46
N GLU A 497 -13.25 8.83 0.19
CA GLU A 497 -12.34 9.89 -0.29
C GLU A 497 -12.74 11.26 0.28
N PRO A 498 -11.77 12.08 0.71
CA PRO A 498 -10.32 11.95 0.48
C PRO A 498 -9.56 11.03 1.46
N TYR A 499 -10.26 10.27 2.33
CA TYR A 499 -9.73 9.36 3.38
C TYR A 499 -8.88 10.01 4.49
N CYS A 500 -8.12 11.05 4.23
CA CYS A 500 -7.51 11.90 5.25
C CYS A 500 -8.57 12.52 6.18
N LEU A 501 -8.15 12.92 7.39
CA LEU A 501 -8.99 13.54 8.41
C LEU A 501 -8.40 14.87 8.88
#